data_AF-A0A6C2U0I2-F1
#
_entry.id   AF-A0A6C2U0I2-F1
#
_cell.length_a   1.000
_cell.length_b   1.000
_cell.length_c   1.000
_cell.angle_alpha   90.00
_cell.angle_beta   90.00
_cell.angle_gamma   90.00
#
_symmetry.space_group_name_H-M   'P 1'
#
loop_
_entity.id
_entity.type
_entity.pdbx_description
1 polymer ?
#
loop_
_entity_poly.entity_id
_entity_poly.type
_entity_poly.pdbx_seq_one_letter_code
_entity_poly.pdbx_strand_id
1 'polypeptide(L)'
;MKNFNGSPSSILHRLEVELAGAACVCGFDDAAAEYVPATDAPASLAEFEAEIIRFTRHLFERGMTPSRRISDSEAYVAGVEALERAYSQKTMGGYASAIIEVLEDGSAEIDTILQWLAEALKEQELALHRSCVLDCFLHGLDWNSRMHLAKEIQSRYGFGDDAVFGGLELHALANHLATLLNSHLMAEEMPRALTLSEMT
;
A
#
# COMPACT_ATOMS: atom_id res chain seq x y z
N MET A 1 -12.86 -5.70 -35.58
CA MET A 1 -11.66 -5.57 -34.74
C MET A 1 -11.32 -4.09 -34.66
N LYS A 2 -11.46 -3.46 -33.49
CA LYS A 2 -11.14 -2.02 -33.34
C LYS A 2 -9.62 -1.87 -33.25
N ASN A 3 -9.05 -1.08 -34.15
CA ASN A 3 -7.64 -0.71 -34.17
C ASN A 3 -7.34 0.14 -32.92
N PHE A 4 -6.62 -0.43 -31.96
CA PHE A 4 -5.96 0.33 -30.90
C PHE A 4 -4.61 0.84 -31.44
N ASN A 5 -4.64 1.89 -32.25
CA ASN A 5 -3.48 2.75 -32.44
C ASN A 5 -3.35 3.64 -31.20
N GLY A 6 -2.94 3.05 -30.08
CA GLY A 6 -2.49 3.79 -28.90
C GLY A 6 -1.00 4.05 -29.04
N SER A 7 -0.60 5.32 -29.02
CA SER A 7 0.82 5.68 -28.88
C SER A 7 1.42 4.97 -27.66
N PRO A 8 2.67 4.49 -27.70
CA PRO A 8 3.42 3.92 -26.56
C PRO A 8 3.29 4.64 -25.23
N SER A 9 3.34 5.98 -25.27
CA SER A 9 3.12 6.87 -24.13
C SER A 9 1.74 6.72 -23.47
N SER A 10 0.82 5.93 -24.04
CA SER A 10 -0.48 5.63 -23.46
C SER A 10 -0.49 4.39 -22.57
N ILE A 11 0.45 3.44 -22.71
CA ILE A 11 0.39 2.17 -21.96
C ILE A 11 0.92 2.37 -20.54
N LEU A 12 2.13 2.93 -20.40
CA LEU A 12 2.69 3.26 -19.09
C LEU A 12 1.84 4.35 -18.42
N HIS A 13 1.38 5.36 -19.16
CA HIS A 13 0.49 6.39 -18.61
C HIS A 13 -0.86 5.84 -18.12
N ARG A 14 -1.47 4.89 -18.85
CA ARG A 14 -2.68 4.20 -18.37
C ARG A 14 -2.41 3.40 -17.11
N LEU A 15 -1.27 2.73 -17.05
CA LEU A 15 -0.85 1.99 -15.87
C LEU A 15 -0.59 2.92 -14.68
N GLU A 16 0.08 4.06 -14.87
CA GLU A 16 0.27 5.10 -13.85
C GLU A 16 -1.08 5.62 -13.30
N VAL A 17 -2.07 5.82 -14.18
CA VAL A 17 -3.43 6.23 -13.78
C VAL A 17 -4.15 5.13 -13.00
N GLU A 18 -4.02 3.86 -13.40
CA GLU A 18 -4.64 2.71 -12.70
C GLU A 18 -3.91 2.37 -11.38
N LEU A 19 -2.60 2.62 -11.31
CA LEU A 19 -1.74 2.43 -10.15
C LEU A 19 -1.73 3.59 -9.17
N ALA A 20 -2.34 4.73 -9.52
CA ALA A 20 -2.67 5.80 -8.58
C ALA A 20 -3.75 5.31 -7.58
N GLY A 21 -3.40 4.29 -6.79
CA GLY A 21 -4.21 3.60 -5.79
C GLY A 21 -4.66 4.51 -4.64
N ALA A 22 -4.26 5.79 -4.65
CA ALA A 22 -4.83 6.80 -3.78
C ALA A 22 -6.37 6.81 -3.85
N ALA A 23 -6.97 6.49 -4.99
CA ALA A 23 -8.43 6.46 -5.11
C ALA A 23 -9.11 5.33 -4.30
N CYS A 24 -8.45 4.20 -4.04
CA CYS A 24 -9.11 3.08 -3.34
C CYS A 24 -9.15 3.26 -1.82
N VAL A 25 -8.24 4.07 -1.25
CA VAL A 25 -8.13 4.36 0.19
C VAL A 25 -8.14 5.86 0.50
N CYS A 26 -8.62 6.71 -0.43
CA CYS A 26 -8.59 8.17 -0.27
C CYS A 26 -9.33 8.67 0.97
N GLY A 27 -10.31 7.91 1.47
CA GLY A 27 -11.08 8.27 2.66
C GLY A 27 -10.54 7.68 3.96
N PHE A 28 -9.41 6.97 3.96
CA PHE A 28 -8.87 6.35 5.20
C PHE A 28 -8.55 7.40 6.26
N ASP A 29 -7.91 8.50 5.87
CA ASP A 29 -7.49 9.54 6.81
C ASP A 29 -8.73 10.24 7.40
N ASP A 30 -9.71 10.56 6.56
CA ASP A 30 -10.98 11.16 6.99
C ASP A 30 -11.78 10.20 7.90
N ALA A 31 -11.89 8.92 7.52
CA ALA A 31 -12.58 7.91 8.32
C ALA A 31 -11.89 7.65 9.67
N ALA A 32 -10.55 7.68 9.71
CA ALA A 32 -9.80 7.58 10.96
C ALA A 32 -10.10 8.78 11.87
N ALA A 33 -10.10 9.99 11.32
CA ALA A 33 -10.37 11.22 12.08
C ALA A 33 -11.83 11.34 12.56
N GLU A 34 -12.79 10.77 11.83
CA GLU A 34 -14.21 10.72 12.22
C GLU A 34 -14.53 9.66 13.29
N TYR A 35 -13.62 8.71 13.51
CA TYR A 35 -13.86 7.62 14.43
C TYR A 35 -13.76 8.08 15.88
N VAL A 36 -14.73 7.66 16.69
CA VAL A 36 -14.73 7.89 18.14
C VAL A 36 -14.67 6.53 18.83
N PRO A 37 -13.61 6.23 19.60
CA PRO A 37 -13.51 4.99 20.35
C PRO A 37 -14.68 4.82 21.32
N ALA A 38 -15.09 3.58 21.61
CA ALA A 38 -16.10 3.38 22.66
C ALA A 38 -15.55 3.63 24.06
N THR A 39 -14.23 3.52 24.23
CA THR A 39 -13.51 3.72 25.48
C THR A 39 -12.18 4.38 25.21
N ASP A 40 -11.85 5.42 25.98
CA ASP A 40 -10.57 6.14 25.88
C ASP A 40 -9.38 5.28 26.35
N ALA A 41 -9.63 4.28 27.20
CA ALA A 41 -8.64 3.32 27.66
C ALA A 41 -9.34 1.96 27.89
N PRO A 42 -9.04 0.92 27.08
CA PRO A 42 -9.60 -0.41 27.30
C PRO A 42 -9.06 -1.00 28.60
N ALA A 43 -9.94 -1.58 29.42
CA ALA A 43 -9.59 -2.18 30.71
C ALA A 43 -9.22 -3.66 30.61
N SER A 44 -9.39 -4.26 29.42
CA SER A 44 -9.09 -5.66 29.18
C SER A 44 -8.70 -5.91 27.72
N LEU A 45 -8.04 -7.05 27.48
CA LEU A 45 -7.73 -7.52 26.13
C LEU A 45 -9.00 -7.63 25.26
N ALA A 46 -10.11 -8.12 25.81
CA ALA A 46 -11.35 -8.24 25.06
C ALA A 46 -11.92 -6.89 24.61
N GLU A 47 -11.78 -5.84 25.43
CA GLU A 47 -12.19 -4.48 25.06
C GLU A 47 -11.26 -3.90 23.99
N PHE A 48 -9.96 -4.11 24.13
CA PHE A 48 -8.97 -3.70 23.13
C PHE A 48 -9.25 -4.36 21.77
N GLU A 49 -9.39 -5.69 21.73
CA GLU A 49 -9.69 -6.44 20.50
C GLU A 49 -11.01 -6.00 19.86
N ALA A 50 -12.04 -5.75 20.67
CA ALA A 50 -13.32 -5.24 20.17
C ALA A 50 -13.19 -3.85 19.55
N GLU A 51 -12.32 -3.00 20.09
CA GLU A 51 -12.02 -1.67 19.54
C GLU A 51 -11.28 -1.78 18.22
N ILE A 52 -10.25 -2.63 18.12
CA ILE A 52 -9.53 -2.92 16.87
C ILE A 52 -10.49 -3.41 15.78
N ILE A 53 -11.39 -4.34 16.10
CA ILE A 53 -12.39 -4.85 15.17
C ILE A 53 -13.30 -3.73 14.69
N ARG A 54 -13.86 -2.93 15.61
CA ARG A 54 -14.82 -1.88 15.26
C ARG A 54 -14.17 -0.79 14.41
N PHE A 55 -12.95 -0.39 14.77
CA PHE A 55 -12.18 0.58 14.01
C PHE A 55 -11.83 0.08 12.62
N THR A 56 -11.31 -1.13 12.50
CA THR A 56 -10.95 -1.72 11.20
C THR A 56 -12.18 -1.81 10.28
N ARG A 57 -13.33 -2.25 10.80
CA ARG A 57 -14.60 -2.24 10.04
C ARG A 57 -14.98 -0.83 9.59
N HIS A 58 -14.87 0.15 10.48
CA HIS A 58 -15.17 1.54 10.16
C HIS A 58 -14.32 2.04 8.98
N LEU A 59 -13.01 1.79 9.00
CA LEU A 59 -12.10 2.18 7.92
C LEU A 59 -12.44 1.51 6.60
N PHE A 60 -12.75 0.22 6.59
CA PHE A 60 -13.10 -0.49 5.36
C PHE A 60 -14.48 -0.05 4.82
N GLU A 61 -15.42 0.25 5.71
CA GLU A 61 -16.77 0.67 5.33
C GLU A 61 -16.80 2.14 4.85
N ARG A 62 -16.00 3.03 5.43
CA ARG A 62 -16.05 4.48 5.15
C ARG A 62 -14.84 5.04 4.40
N GLY A 63 -13.67 4.43 4.57
CA GLY A 63 -12.42 4.89 3.97
C GLY A 63 -12.11 4.27 2.60
N MET A 64 -12.69 3.11 2.27
CA MET A 64 -12.47 2.46 0.97
C MET A 64 -13.42 2.96 -0.13
N THR A 65 -12.90 3.01 -1.36
CA THR A 65 -13.69 3.15 -2.58
C THR A 65 -13.35 2.03 -3.58
N PRO A 66 -14.29 1.11 -3.89
CA PRO A 66 -15.63 1.01 -3.32
C PRO A 66 -15.59 0.60 -1.84
N SER A 67 -16.58 1.07 -1.08
CA SER A 67 -16.78 0.67 0.32
C SER A 67 -16.84 -0.86 0.45
N ARG A 68 -16.11 -1.40 1.44
CA ARG A 68 -16.02 -2.84 1.68
C ARG A 68 -16.56 -3.16 3.06
N ARG A 69 -17.58 -4.01 3.12
CA ARG A 69 -18.04 -4.58 4.38
C ARG A 69 -17.26 -5.86 4.65
N ILE A 70 -16.64 -5.92 5.81
CA ILE A 70 -15.89 -7.10 6.29
C ILE A 70 -16.54 -7.62 7.57
N SER A 71 -16.43 -8.93 7.79
CA SER A 71 -16.87 -9.58 9.03
C SER A 71 -15.96 -9.23 10.20
N ASP A 72 -16.42 -9.44 11.44
CA ASP A 72 -15.61 -9.19 12.63
C ASP A 72 -14.33 -10.05 12.66
N SER A 73 -14.40 -11.29 12.15
CA SER A 73 -13.23 -12.16 12.03
C SER A 73 -12.21 -11.63 11.02
N GLU A 74 -12.67 -11.10 9.88
CA GLU A 74 -11.77 -10.51 8.89
C GLU A 74 -11.15 -9.22 9.41
N ALA A 75 -11.95 -8.37 10.08
CA ALA A 75 -11.48 -7.15 10.70
C ALA A 75 -10.44 -7.41 11.78
N TYR A 76 -10.66 -8.43 12.61
CA TYR A 76 -9.69 -8.83 13.62
C TYR A 76 -8.36 -9.26 13.00
N VAL A 77 -8.41 -10.19 12.03
CA VAL A 77 -7.19 -10.70 11.37
C VAL A 77 -6.43 -9.56 10.68
N ALA A 78 -7.12 -8.73 9.89
CA ALA A 78 -6.50 -7.59 9.21
C ALA A 78 -5.88 -6.59 10.21
N GLY A 79 -6.59 -6.28 11.30
CA GLY A 79 -6.11 -5.37 12.33
C GLY A 79 -4.88 -5.87 13.06
N VAL A 80 -4.88 -7.15 13.47
CA VAL A 80 -3.74 -7.78 14.14
C VAL A 80 -2.53 -7.87 13.21
N GLU A 81 -2.71 -8.32 11.96
CA GLU A 81 -1.61 -8.40 10.99
C GLU A 81 -0.99 -7.04 10.68
N ALA A 82 -1.81 -5.99 10.57
CA ALA A 82 -1.35 -4.63 10.34
C ALA A 82 -0.57 -4.09 11.55
N LEU A 83 -1.08 -4.27 12.77
CA LEU A 83 -0.39 -3.89 14.00
C LEU A 83 0.91 -4.66 14.19
N GLU A 84 0.90 -5.97 13.99
CA GLU A 84 2.09 -6.83 14.06
C GLU A 84 3.21 -6.30 13.16
N ARG A 85 2.86 -5.93 11.92
CA ARG A 85 3.83 -5.36 10.96
C ARG A 85 4.32 -3.99 11.39
N ALA A 86 3.42 -3.09 11.79
CA ALA A 86 3.76 -1.73 12.21
C ALA A 86 4.70 -1.72 13.42
N TYR A 87 4.46 -2.59 14.39
CA TYR A 87 5.26 -2.71 15.61
C TYR A 87 6.58 -3.46 15.39
N SER A 88 6.59 -4.50 14.54
CA SER A 88 7.81 -5.23 14.18
C SER A 88 8.84 -4.35 13.47
N GLN A 89 8.40 -3.38 12.66
CA GLN A 89 9.29 -2.44 11.98
C GLN A 89 9.87 -1.38 12.94
N LYS A 90 9.21 -1.09 14.05
CA LYS A 90 9.60 -0.08 15.05
C LYS A 90 10.46 -0.65 16.20
N THR A 91 11.07 -1.82 16.04
CA THR A 91 11.84 -2.55 17.10
C THR A 91 11.02 -2.98 18.33
N MET A 92 9.70 -2.84 18.29
CA MET A 92 8.79 -3.05 19.42
C MET A 92 7.97 -4.32 19.20
N GLY A 93 8.56 -5.50 19.39
CA GLY A 93 7.91 -6.79 19.72
C GLY A 93 6.58 -7.27 19.06
N GLY A 94 6.03 -6.62 18.02
CA GLY A 94 4.77 -6.99 17.37
C GLY A 94 3.51 -6.55 18.13
N TYR A 95 2.37 -7.18 17.80
CA TYR A 95 1.05 -6.93 18.38
C TYR A 95 1.01 -7.09 19.90
N ALA A 96 1.82 -8.01 20.45
CA ALA A 96 1.94 -8.18 21.89
C ALA A 96 2.48 -6.92 22.59
N SER A 97 3.36 -6.14 21.94
CA SER A 97 3.83 -4.87 22.47
C SER A 97 2.75 -3.79 22.47
N ALA A 98 1.90 -3.76 21.44
CA ALA A 98 0.74 -2.87 21.39
C ALA A 98 -0.21 -3.11 22.57
N ILE A 99 -0.44 -4.37 22.93
CA ILE A 99 -1.26 -4.76 24.09
C ILE A 99 -0.61 -4.26 25.40
N ILE A 100 0.69 -4.49 25.58
CA ILE A 100 1.43 -4.12 26.81
C ILE A 100 1.40 -2.59 27.00
N GLU A 101 1.64 -1.83 25.94
CA GLU A 101 1.66 -0.36 25.99
C GLU A 101 0.32 0.24 26.46
N VAL A 102 -0.80 -0.34 26.03
CA VAL A 102 -2.14 0.16 26.39
C VAL A 102 -2.63 -0.38 27.72
N LEU A 103 -2.49 -1.69 27.96
CA LEU A 103 -3.12 -2.36 29.10
C LEU A 103 -2.25 -2.38 30.36
N GLU A 104 -0.92 -2.44 30.22
CA GLU A 104 -0.01 -2.66 31.35
C GLU A 104 0.77 -1.39 31.71
N ASP A 105 1.36 -0.73 30.71
CA ASP A 105 2.21 0.44 30.93
C ASP A 105 1.44 1.76 30.86
N GLY A 106 0.27 1.78 30.20
CA GLY A 106 -0.53 2.99 29.94
C GLY A 106 0.27 4.07 29.20
N SER A 107 1.31 3.67 28.47
CA SER A 107 2.30 4.55 27.85
C SER A 107 1.84 5.05 26.47
N ALA A 108 0.89 4.35 25.85
CA ALA A 108 0.22 4.78 24.62
C ALA A 108 -1.30 4.89 24.86
N GLU A 109 -1.88 6.01 24.45
CA GLU A 109 -3.33 6.18 24.38
C GLU A 109 -3.89 5.34 23.21
N ILE A 110 -5.11 4.82 23.35
CA ILE A 110 -5.74 3.97 22.33
C ILE A 110 -5.78 4.68 20.96
N ASP A 111 -6.01 6.00 20.95
CA ASP A 111 -6.02 6.83 19.75
C ASP A 111 -4.71 6.76 18.96
N THR A 112 -3.57 6.67 19.67
CA THR A 112 -2.26 6.55 19.02
C THR A 112 -2.14 5.21 18.31
N ILE A 113 -2.62 4.13 18.94
CA ILE A 113 -2.62 2.79 18.33
C ILE A 113 -3.56 2.73 17.14
N LEU A 114 -4.76 3.33 17.25
CA LEU A 114 -5.72 3.40 16.15
C LEU A 114 -5.15 4.19 14.96
N GLN A 115 -4.43 5.29 15.20
CA GLN A 115 -3.76 6.04 14.15
C GLN A 115 -2.69 5.19 13.44
N TRP A 116 -1.83 4.49 14.18
CA TRP A 116 -0.83 3.59 13.58
C TRP A 116 -1.47 2.43 12.82
N LEU A 117 -2.59 1.90 13.33
CA LEU A 117 -3.36 0.87 12.65
C LEU A 117 -3.95 1.40 11.33
N ALA A 118 -4.49 2.62 11.32
CA ALA A 118 -5.03 3.24 10.10
C ALA A 118 -3.96 3.39 9.02
N GLU A 119 -2.79 3.90 9.39
CA GLU A 119 -1.64 4.05 8.49
C GLU A 119 -1.20 2.67 7.94
N ALA A 120 -1.04 1.68 8.81
CA ALA A 120 -0.61 0.34 8.42
C ALA A 120 -1.63 -0.37 7.50
N LEU A 121 -2.93 -0.24 7.77
CA LEU A 121 -3.98 -0.79 6.92
C LEU A 121 -4.04 -0.08 5.57
N LYS A 122 -3.89 1.25 5.55
CA LYS A 122 -3.85 2.04 4.31
C LYS A 122 -2.70 1.58 3.42
N GLU A 123 -1.50 1.42 3.97
CA GLU A 123 -0.34 0.91 3.23
C GLU A 123 -0.55 -0.52 2.73
N GLN A 124 -1.13 -1.40 3.56
CA GLN A 124 -1.44 -2.77 3.18
C GLN A 124 -2.42 -2.84 2.01
N GLU A 125 -3.53 -2.10 2.07
CA GLU A 125 -4.53 -2.09 1.00
C GLU A 125 -3.99 -1.43 -0.28
N LEU A 126 -3.14 -0.40 -0.17
CA LEU A 126 -2.42 0.17 -1.31
C LEU A 126 -1.52 -0.87 -1.98
N ALA A 127 -0.77 -1.66 -1.19
CA ALA A 127 0.07 -2.72 -1.72
C ALA A 127 -0.74 -3.81 -2.41
N LEU A 128 -1.87 -4.23 -1.83
CA LEU A 128 -2.79 -5.20 -2.44
C LEU A 128 -3.39 -4.69 -3.75
N HIS A 129 -3.85 -3.43 -3.78
CA HIS A 129 -4.37 -2.79 -4.99
C HIS A 129 -3.32 -2.74 -6.09
N ARG A 130 -2.10 -2.30 -5.77
CA ARG A 130 -0.98 -2.26 -6.73
C ARG A 130 -0.68 -3.65 -7.28
N SER A 131 -0.60 -4.68 -6.42
CA SER A 131 -0.38 -6.06 -6.86
C SER A 131 -1.48 -6.52 -7.82
N CYS A 132 -2.74 -6.28 -7.48
CA CYS A 132 -3.88 -6.67 -8.31
C CYS A 132 -3.85 -5.98 -9.68
N VAL A 133 -3.62 -4.66 -9.72
CA VAL A 133 -3.50 -3.91 -10.97
C VAL A 133 -2.34 -4.42 -11.81
N LEU A 134 -1.17 -4.63 -11.20
CA LEU A 134 0.01 -5.18 -11.90
C LEU A 134 -0.28 -6.57 -12.46
N ASP A 135 -0.83 -7.48 -11.67
CA ASP A 135 -1.15 -8.84 -12.11
C ASP A 135 -2.13 -8.83 -13.27
N CYS A 136 -3.25 -8.09 -13.15
CA CYS A 136 -4.25 -7.96 -14.21
C CYS A 136 -3.66 -7.36 -15.48
N PHE A 137 -2.85 -6.30 -15.35
CA PHE A 137 -2.23 -5.63 -16.48
C PHE A 137 -1.22 -6.53 -17.18
N LEU A 138 -0.28 -7.12 -16.43
CA LEU A 138 0.79 -7.97 -16.96
C LEU A 138 0.26 -9.22 -17.65
N HIS A 139 -0.75 -9.88 -17.07
CA HIS A 139 -1.39 -11.04 -17.69
C HIS A 139 -2.12 -10.69 -18.98
N GLY A 140 -2.59 -9.43 -19.13
CA GLY A 140 -3.25 -8.94 -20.33
C GLY A 140 -2.31 -8.55 -21.48
N LEU A 141 -1.00 -8.40 -21.24
CA LEU A 141 -0.05 -7.93 -22.26
C LEU A 141 0.47 -9.05 -23.17
N ASP A 142 0.41 -8.83 -24.48
CA ASP A 142 1.11 -9.65 -25.45
C ASP A 142 2.64 -9.44 -25.42
N TRP A 143 3.38 -10.30 -26.14
CA TRP A 143 4.85 -10.24 -26.17
C TRP A 143 5.40 -8.90 -26.68
N ASN A 144 4.77 -8.33 -27.71
CA ASN A 144 5.23 -7.08 -28.32
C ASN A 144 5.03 -5.91 -27.36
N SER A 145 3.92 -5.88 -26.65
CA SER A 145 3.60 -4.86 -25.65
C SER A 145 4.54 -4.93 -24.45
N ARG A 146 4.87 -6.15 -23.98
CA ARG A 146 5.87 -6.36 -22.91
C ARG A 146 7.26 -5.87 -23.29
N MET A 147 7.72 -6.22 -24.50
CA MET A 147 9.00 -5.75 -25.06
C MET A 147 9.04 -4.23 -25.21
N HIS A 148 7.92 -3.63 -25.62
CA HIS A 148 7.82 -2.18 -25.75
C HIS A 148 7.94 -1.48 -24.40
N LEU A 149 7.21 -1.97 -23.39
CA LEU A 149 7.22 -1.41 -22.04
C LEU A 149 8.61 -1.52 -21.39
N ALA A 150 9.27 -2.67 -21.53
CA ALA A 150 10.65 -2.86 -21.06
C ALA A 150 11.61 -1.85 -21.70
N LYS A 151 11.46 -1.58 -23.01
CA LYS A 151 12.30 -0.61 -23.73
C LYS A 151 12.04 0.82 -23.27
N GLU A 152 10.78 1.17 -22.99
CA GLU A 152 10.43 2.50 -22.48
C GLU A 152 11.02 2.73 -21.09
N ILE A 153 10.82 1.80 -20.15
CA ILE A 153 11.40 1.88 -18.79
C ILE A 153 12.93 1.97 -18.89
N GLN A 154 13.55 1.13 -19.74
CA GLN A 154 14.99 1.20 -19.98
C GLN A 154 15.46 2.57 -20.51
N SER A 155 14.68 3.19 -21.40
CA SER A 155 15.02 4.51 -21.94
C SER A 155 14.89 5.63 -20.90
N ARG A 156 13.98 5.50 -19.93
CA ARG A 156 13.75 6.51 -18.88
C ARG A 156 14.84 6.49 -17.81
N TYR A 157 15.25 5.31 -17.35
CA TYR A 157 16.26 5.17 -16.29
C TYR A 157 17.67 4.95 -16.83
N GLY A 158 17.82 4.86 -18.15
CA GLY A 158 19.12 4.65 -18.79
C GLY A 158 19.84 3.43 -18.24
N PHE A 159 19.20 2.25 -18.23
CA PHE A 159 19.88 1.02 -17.79
C PHE A 159 21.11 0.78 -18.66
N GLY A 160 22.26 1.17 -18.10
CA GLY A 160 23.55 1.21 -18.75
C GLY A 160 24.71 1.27 -17.75
N ASP A 161 24.48 1.65 -16.48
CA ASP A 161 25.53 1.64 -15.44
C ASP A 161 25.08 1.24 -14.01
N ASP A 162 23.77 1.08 -13.72
CA ASP A 162 23.32 0.72 -12.36
C ASP A 162 23.09 -0.78 -12.13
N ALA A 163 23.56 -1.26 -10.97
CA ALA A 163 23.84 -2.65 -10.62
C ALA A 163 22.66 -3.64 -10.61
N VAL A 164 21.41 -3.18 -10.70
CA VAL A 164 20.22 -4.06 -10.58
C VAL A 164 19.82 -4.68 -11.93
N PHE A 165 20.05 -3.97 -13.04
CA PHE A 165 19.64 -4.43 -14.38
C PHE A 165 20.69 -4.20 -15.47
N GLY A 166 21.86 -3.64 -15.13
CA GLY A 166 22.99 -3.49 -16.05
C GLY A 166 23.39 -4.82 -16.68
N GLY A 167 23.34 -4.90 -18.02
CA GLY A 167 23.75 -6.09 -18.78
C GLY A 167 22.63 -7.08 -19.13
N LEU A 168 21.38 -6.83 -18.74
CA LEU A 168 20.25 -7.68 -19.18
C LEU A 168 19.78 -7.29 -20.58
N GLU A 169 19.67 -8.29 -21.46
CA GLU A 169 19.05 -8.13 -22.77
C GLU A 169 17.58 -7.74 -22.66
N LEU A 170 17.05 -7.00 -23.65
CA LEU A 170 15.66 -6.51 -23.65
C LEU A 170 14.61 -7.62 -23.47
N HIS A 171 14.90 -8.83 -23.97
CA HIS A 171 14.03 -10.00 -23.81
C HIS A 171 14.00 -10.49 -22.35
N ALA A 172 15.11 -10.40 -21.62
CA ALA A 172 15.15 -10.71 -20.19
C ALA A 172 14.38 -9.64 -19.40
N LEU A 173 14.53 -8.36 -19.76
CA LEU A 173 13.77 -7.26 -19.16
C LEU A 173 12.25 -7.44 -19.35
N ALA A 174 11.79 -7.81 -20.55
CA ALA A 174 10.38 -8.09 -20.81
C ALA A 174 9.83 -9.30 -20.05
N ASN A 175 10.67 -10.27 -19.70
CA ASN A 175 10.31 -11.39 -18.82
C ASN A 175 10.28 -11.00 -17.34
N HIS A 176 10.98 -9.93 -16.95
CA HIS A 176 11.03 -9.38 -15.59
C HIS A 176 10.19 -8.11 -15.43
N LEU A 177 9.15 -7.94 -16.26
CA LEU A 177 8.39 -6.70 -16.34
C LEU A 177 7.72 -6.30 -15.02
N ALA A 178 7.27 -7.25 -14.22
CA ALA A 178 6.72 -7.00 -12.88
C ALA A 178 7.74 -6.29 -11.97
N THR A 179 8.97 -6.81 -11.94
CA THR A 179 10.07 -6.23 -11.16
C THR A 179 10.44 -4.85 -11.68
N LEU A 180 10.50 -4.67 -13.00
CA LEU A 180 10.81 -3.38 -13.62
C LEU A 180 9.76 -2.30 -13.30
N LEU A 181 8.47 -2.68 -13.33
CA LEU A 181 7.39 -1.76 -12.98
C LEU A 181 7.40 -1.42 -11.49
N ASN A 182 7.65 -2.39 -10.61
CA ASN A 182 7.82 -2.09 -9.19
C ASN A 182 9.01 -1.14 -8.94
N SER A 183 10.14 -1.36 -9.61
CA SER A 183 11.29 -0.44 -9.52
C SER A 183 10.97 0.95 -10.06
N HIS A 184 10.23 1.06 -11.17
CA HIS A 184 9.74 2.32 -11.73
C HIS A 184 8.89 3.09 -10.70
N LEU A 185 7.92 2.42 -10.08
CA LEU A 185 7.03 3.01 -9.08
C LEU A 185 7.79 3.50 -7.84
N MET A 186 8.71 2.68 -7.31
CA MET A 186 9.53 3.08 -6.16
C MET A 186 10.44 4.27 -6.49
N ALA A 187 10.98 4.32 -7.70
CA ALA A 187 11.83 5.42 -8.15
C ALA A 187 11.05 6.73 -8.39
N GLU A 188 9.79 6.65 -8.86
CA GLU A 188 8.91 7.81 -9.03
C GLU A 188 8.19 8.26 -7.75
N GLU A 189 8.17 7.44 -6.69
CA GLU A 189 7.75 7.87 -5.35
C GLU A 189 8.85 8.70 -4.64
N MET A 190 10.13 8.52 -5.00
CA MET A 190 11.27 9.25 -4.43
C MET A 190 11.35 10.77 -4.68
N PRO A 191 10.74 11.41 -5.70
CA PRO A 191 10.86 12.86 -5.90
C PRO A 191 9.88 13.71 -5.05
N ARG A 192 8.94 13.12 -4.31
CA ARG A 192 8.06 13.92 -3.42
C ARG A 192 8.50 13.92 -1.95
N ALA A 193 9.16 12.85 -1.48
CA ALA A 193 9.66 12.79 -0.10
C ALA A 193 10.86 13.71 0.17
N LEU A 194 11.64 14.07 -0.86
CA LEU A 194 12.80 14.96 -0.71
C LEU A 194 12.47 16.46 -0.81
N THR A 195 11.27 16.85 -1.24
CA THR A 195 10.89 18.27 -1.36
C THR A 195 10.47 18.94 -0.05
N LEU A 196 10.27 18.18 1.04
CA LEU A 196 9.99 18.74 2.37
C LEU A 196 11.25 18.90 3.25
N SER A 197 12.37 18.28 2.88
CA SER A 197 13.63 18.39 3.64
C SER A 197 14.49 19.59 3.21
N GLU A 198 14.12 20.31 2.15
CA GLU A 198 14.84 21.50 1.67
C GLU A 198 14.11 22.82 2.02
N MET A 199 13.12 22.79 2.91
CA MET A 199 12.41 23.99 3.42
C MET A 199 12.48 24.18 4.94
N THR A 200 13.55 23.73 5.58
CA THR A 200 13.90 24.13 6.96
C THR A 200 15.31 24.65 7.05
#